data_AF-A0A536TQH4-F1
#
_entry.id   AF-A0A536TQH4-F1
#
_cell.length_a   1.000
_cell.length_b   1.000
_cell.length_c   1.000
_cell.angle_alpha   90.00
_cell.angle_beta   90.00
_cell.angle_gamma   90.00
#
_symmetry.space_group_name_H-M   'P 1'
#
loop_
_entity.id
_entity.type
_entity.pdbx_description
1 polymer ?
#
loop_
_entity_poly.entity_id
_entity_poly.type
_entity_poly.pdbx_seq_one_letter_code
_entity_poly.pdbx_strand_id
1 'polypeptide(L)'
;MTDLSAAVHQEDRRAAREGCVCYLDRLPLTVDERREVQQRIAAAPDTVAADAHETFAALHGFLAGPAVHPGDPARGSIWRRLELAAGQAAPLVHDAQGRVRLLTVPPLARTSMVQPPWSRAFGRFIGCRGNPPREKADATRPTGADDATSPDPLGHWHAAGNFRRVVLLGLIVAQTYVATNFMIAVLPYHGRQPLE
;
A
#
# COMPACT_ATOMS: atom_id res chain seq x y z
N MET A 1 -45.02 -26.99 28.90
CA MET A 1 -44.13 -26.82 27.73
C MET A 1 -43.35 -25.49 27.77
N THR A 2 -43.62 -24.62 28.75
CA THR A 2 -42.97 -23.31 28.95
C THR A 2 -41.69 -23.38 29.81
N ASP A 3 -41.61 -24.30 30.77
CA ASP A 3 -40.46 -24.37 31.70
C ASP A 3 -39.14 -24.82 31.03
N LEU A 4 -39.21 -25.72 30.04
CA LEU A 4 -38.04 -26.17 29.30
C LEU A 4 -37.41 -25.06 28.45
N SER A 5 -38.23 -24.18 27.86
CA SER A 5 -37.73 -23.04 27.07
C SER A 5 -37.03 -22.02 27.98
N ALA A 6 -37.60 -21.73 29.15
CA ALA A 6 -37.00 -20.80 30.11
C ALA A 6 -35.66 -21.32 30.67
N ALA A 7 -35.54 -22.62 30.91
CA ALA A 7 -34.30 -23.25 31.37
C ALA A 7 -33.16 -23.13 30.34
N VAL A 8 -33.43 -23.40 29.06
CA VAL A 8 -32.44 -23.29 27.97
C VAL A 8 -31.93 -21.84 27.83
N HIS A 9 -32.84 -20.85 27.84
CA HIS A 9 -32.45 -19.44 27.77
C HIS A 9 -31.62 -18.97 28.98
N GLN A 10 -31.75 -19.66 30.12
CA GLN A 10 -30.95 -19.38 31.31
C GLN A 10 -29.56 -20.01 31.22
N GLU A 11 -29.45 -21.20 30.63
CA GLU A 11 -28.17 -21.87 30.36
C GLU A 11 -27.35 -21.10 29.31
N ASP A 12 -27.97 -20.70 28.20
CA ASP A 12 -27.31 -19.92 27.14
C ASP A 12 -26.79 -18.57 27.68
N ARG A 13 -27.56 -17.92 28.56
CA ARG A 13 -27.15 -16.67 29.22
C ARG A 13 -25.95 -16.88 30.13
N ARG A 14 -25.90 -17.98 30.88
CA ARG A 14 -24.74 -18.31 31.73
C ARG A 14 -23.50 -18.53 30.88
N ALA A 15 -23.63 -19.32 29.80
CA ALA A 15 -22.54 -19.58 28.88
C ALA A 15 -22.02 -18.30 28.21
N ALA A 16 -22.91 -17.40 27.79
CA ALA A 16 -22.52 -16.10 27.22
C ALA A 16 -21.74 -15.22 28.21
N ARG A 17 -22.18 -15.18 29.48
CA ARG A 17 -21.50 -14.45 30.55
C ARG A 17 -20.13 -15.05 30.87
N GLU A 18 -20.03 -16.37 30.97
CA GLU A 18 -18.76 -17.08 31.17
C GLU A 18 -17.80 -16.82 30.00
N GLY A 19 -18.31 -16.79 28.77
CA GLY A 19 -17.55 -16.41 27.58
C GLY A 19 -16.99 -14.99 27.66
N CYS A 20 -17.79 -14.04 28.14
CA CYS A 20 -17.34 -12.65 28.37
C CYS A 20 -16.26 -12.57 29.44
N VAL A 21 -16.36 -13.34 30.53
CA VAL A 21 -15.32 -13.40 31.58
C VAL A 21 -14.01 -13.96 31.00
N CYS A 22 -14.09 -15.11 30.32
CA CYS A 22 -12.94 -15.73 29.66
C CYS A 22 -12.27 -14.78 28.64
N TYR A 23 -13.08 -14.02 27.91
CA TYR A 23 -12.58 -13.04 26.95
C TYR A 23 -11.87 -11.88 27.66
N LEU A 24 -12.46 -11.32 28.73
CA LEU A 24 -11.83 -10.25 29.51
C LEU A 24 -10.51 -10.72 30.13
N ASP A 25 -10.41 -11.99 30.55
CA ASP A 25 -9.17 -12.59 31.12
C ASP A 25 -8.01 -12.62 30.14
N ARG A 26 -8.28 -12.58 28.84
CA ARG A 26 -7.23 -12.47 27.81
C ARG A 26 -6.78 -11.04 27.54
N LEU A 27 -7.54 -10.05 28.00
CA LEU A 27 -7.21 -8.63 27.80
C LEU A 27 -6.36 -8.12 28.98
N PRO A 28 -5.28 -7.35 28.73
CA PRO A 28 -4.43 -6.77 29.77
C PRO A 28 -5.10 -5.54 30.40
N LEU A 29 -6.24 -5.77 31.05
CA LEU A 29 -7.00 -4.77 31.81
C LEU A 29 -6.57 -4.80 33.27
N THR A 30 -6.66 -3.64 33.94
CA THR A 30 -6.54 -3.59 35.40
C THR A 30 -7.70 -4.35 36.06
N VAL A 31 -7.50 -4.77 37.30
CA VAL A 31 -8.52 -5.54 38.04
C VAL A 31 -9.79 -4.71 38.22
N ASP A 32 -9.66 -3.40 38.41
CA ASP A 32 -10.80 -2.50 38.64
C ASP A 32 -11.59 -2.23 37.36
N GLU A 33 -10.93 -1.97 36.23
CA GLU A 33 -11.60 -1.83 34.92
C GLU A 33 -12.36 -3.11 34.55
N ARG A 34 -11.76 -4.28 34.81
CA ARG A 34 -12.39 -5.57 34.57
C ARG A 34 -13.68 -5.73 35.39
N ARG A 35 -13.63 -5.41 36.69
CA ARG A 35 -14.80 -5.47 37.57
C ARG A 35 -15.90 -4.52 37.10
N GLU A 36 -15.55 -3.31 36.69
CA GLU A 36 -16.50 -2.32 36.20
C GLU A 36 -17.23 -2.82 34.94
N VAL A 37 -16.49 -3.37 33.97
CA VAL A 37 -17.10 -3.93 32.75
C VAL A 37 -17.98 -5.13 33.08
N GLN A 38 -17.55 -6.01 33.97
CA GLN A 38 -18.36 -7.15 34.42
C GLN A 38 -19.65 -6.72 35.12
N GLN A 39 -19.59 -5.70 35.99
CA GLN A 39 -20.76 -5.15 36.67
C GLN A 39 -21.75 -4.52 35.68
N ARG A 40 -21.27 -3.79 34.68
CA ARG A 40 -22.12 -3.20 33.64
C ARG A 40 -22.79 -4.25 32.76
N ILE A 41 -22.09 -5.35 32.44
CA ILE A 41 -22.68 -6.48 31.71
C ILE A 41 -23.72 -7.20 32.58
N ALA A 42 -23.46 -7.35 33.89
CA ALA A 42 -24.42 -7.95 34.82
C ALA A 42 -25.69 -7.10 35.01
N ALA A 43 -25.55 -5.77 34.92
CA ALA A 43 -26.64 -4.80 35.02
C ALA A 43 -27.41 -4.56 33.70
N ALA A 44 -26.95 -5.14 32.58
CA ALA A 44 -27.63 -5.00 31.29
C ALA A 44 -29.02 -5.68 31.33
N PRO A 45 -30.04 -5.09 30.69
CA PRO A 45 -31.42 -5.57 30.75
C PRO A 45 -31.57 -7.00 30.20
N ASP A 46 -32.38 -7.81 30.89
CA ASP A 46 -32.57 -9.25 30.60
C ASP A 46 -33.07 -9.56 29.18
N THR A 47 -33.67 -8.58 28.49
CA THR A 47 -34.11 -8.71 27.09
C THR A 47 -32.97 -8.80 26.08
N VAL A 48 -31.77 -8.31 26.45
CA VAL A 48 -30.56 -8.28 25.61
C VAL A 48 -29.60 -9.44 25.92
N ALA A 49 -29.83 -10.13 27.03
CA ALA A 49 -28.94 -11.17 27.56
C ALA A 49 -29.32 -12.60 27.13
N ALA A 50 -30.38 -12.77 26.33
CA ALA A 50 -30.75 -14.08 25.80
C ALA A 50 -29.83 -14.53 24.66
N ASP A 51 -29.27 -13.57 23.91
CA ASP A 51 -28.36 -13.84 22.79
C ASP A 51 -26.90 -13.57 23.21
N ALA A 52 -26.04 -14.55 22.96
CA ALA A 52 -24.61 -14.42 23.14
C ALA A 52 -24.04 -13.26 22.29
N HIS A 53 -24.59 -13.06 21.09
CA HIS A 53 -24.17 -11.98 20.20
C HIS A 53 -24.40 -10.59 20.82
N GLU A 54 -25.59 -10.36 21.37
CA GLU A 54 -25.95 -9.08 21.99
C GLU A 54 -25.15 -8.83 23.28
N THR A 55 -24.88 -9.88 24.06
CA THR A 55 -24.02 -9.78 25.25
C THR A 55 -22.60 -9.32 24.88
N PHE A 56 -22.03 -9.91 23.82
CA PHE A 56 -20.72 -9.48 23.29
C PHE A 56 -20.79 -8.09 22.65
N ALA A 57 -21.88 -7.75 21.97
CA ALA A 57 -22.09 -6.42 21.40
C ALA A 57 -22.09 -5.34 22.49
N ALA A 58 -22.76 -5.59 23.63
CA ALA A 58 -22.74 -4.70 24.78
C ALA A 58 -21.33 -4.55 25.38
N LEU A 59 -20.63 -5.68 25.61
CA LEU A 59 -19.24 -5.70 26.06
C LEU A 59 -18.34 -4.84 25.16
N HIS A 60 -18.43 -5.02 23.85
CA HIS A 60 -17.64 -4.27 22.89
C HIS A 60 -18.06 -2.80 22.81
N GLY A 61 -19.35 -2.49 22.97
CA GLY A 61 -19.84 -1.12 23.12
C GLY A 61 -19.21 -0.41 24.32
N PHE A 62 -19.09 -1.10 25.47
CA PHE A 62 -18.42 -0.55 26.65
C PHE A 62 -16.91 -0.31 26.40
N LEU A 63 -16.23 -1.24 25.72
CA LEU A 63 -14.82 -1.09 25.37
C LEU A 63 -14.56 0.01 24.34
N ALA A 64 -15.50 0.24 23.41
CA ALA A 64 -15.39 1.28 22.39
C ALA A 64 -15.53 2.71 22.97
N GLY A 65 -16.20 2.86 24.12
CA GLY A 65 -16.50 4.16 24.70
C GLY A 65 -17.38 5.00 23.76
N PRO A 66 -17.18 6.32 23.63
CA PRO A 66 -18.00 7.18 22.78
C PRO A 66 -17.86 6.90 21.27
N ALA A 67 -16.86 6.11 20.85
CA ALA A 67 -16.60 5.74 19.45
C ALA A 67 -17.43 4.52 19.00
N VAL A 68 -18.72 4.48 19.33
CA VAL A 68 -19.61 3.38 18.94
C VAL A 68 -19.91 3.49 17.45
N HIS A 69 -19.38 2.56 16.66
CA HIS A 69 -19.91 2.32 15.32
C HIS A 69 -21.28 1.62 15.46
N PRO A 70 -22.39 2.24 15.02
CA PRO A 70 -23.74 1.77 15.32
C PRO A 70 -24.10 0.41 14.69
N GLY A 71 -23.33 -0.08 13.73
CA GLY A 71 -23.55 -1.39 13.08
C GLY A 71 -22.55 -2.48 13.45
N ASP A 72 -21.46 -2.17 14.16
CA ASP A 72 -20.43 -3.15 14.52
C ASP A 72 -19.66 -2.69 15.78
N PRO A 73 -20.18 -3.01 16.99
CA PRO A 73 -19.55 -2.61 18.24
C PRO A 73 -18.18 -3.24 18.42
N ALA A 74 -17.97 -4.47 17.91
CA ALA A 74 -16.67 -5.14 17.96
C ALA A 74 -15.60 -4.33 17.21
N ARG A 75 -15.95 -3.74 16.06
CA ARG A 75 -15.08 -2.81 15.32
C ARG A 75 -14.74 -1.56 16.11
N GLY A 76 -15.73 -0.94 16.77
CA GLY A 76 -15.52 0.26 17.58
C GLY A 76 -14.52 0.02 18.71
N SER A 77 -14.52 -1.18 19.28
CA SER A 77 -13.60 -1.56 20.36
C SER A 77 -12.15 -1.85 19.92
N ILE A 78 -11.86 -1.91 18.61
CA ILE A 78 -10.53 -2.30 18.09
C ILE A 78 -9.45 -1.37 18.60
N TRP A 79 -9.69 -0.06 18.62
CA TRP A 79 -8.71 0.92 19.11
C TRP A 79 -8.29 0.61 20.54
N ARG A 80 -9.27 0.53 21.45
CA ARG A 80 -9.02 0.28 22.88
C ARG A 80 -8.32 -1.06 23.09
N ARG A 81 -8.73 -2.11 22.38
CA ARG A 81 -8.10 -3.44 22.48
C ARG A 81 -6.65 -3.43 22.01
N LEU A 82 -6.35 -2.74 20.92
CA LEU A 82 -5.00 -2.60 20.40
C LEU A 82 -4.13 -1.76 21.34
N GLU A 83 -4.67 -0.68 21.90
CA GLU A 83 -3.99 0.14 22.91
C GLU A 83 -3.62 -0.68 24.15
N LEU A 84 -4.54 -1.52 24.63
CA LEU A 84 -4.30 -2.44 25.74
C LEU A 84 -3.23 -3.49 25.38
N ALA A 85 -3.31 -4.10 24.19
CA ALA A 85 -2.43 -5.20 23.82
C ALA A 85 -1.01 -4.77 23.40
N ALA A 86 -0.89 -3.67 22.65
CA ALA A 86 0.38 -3.20 22.09
C ALA A 86 0.98 -2.02 22.92
N GLY A 87 0.26 -1.52 23.92
CA GLY A 87 0.63 -0.37 24.73
C GLY A 87 0.38 0.96 24.03
N GLN A 88 0.45 2.06 24.79
CA GLN A 88 0.18 3.42 24.26
C GLN A 88 1.20 3.93 23.23
N ALA A 89 2.33 3.24 23.06
CA ALA A 89 3.35 3.58 22.06
C ALA A 89 3.11 2.94 20.68
N ALA A 90 2.04 2.14 20.53
CA ALA A 90 1.75 1.48 19.27
C ALA A 90 1.30 2.49 18.20
N PRO A 91 1.86 2.44 16.97
CA PRO A 91 1.51 3.36 15.90
C PRO A 91 0.15 2.96 15.28
N LEU A 92 -0.94 3.36 15.93
CA LEU A 92 -2.29 3.23 15.42
C LEU A 92 -2.64 4.41 14.53
N VAL A 93 -3.17 4.11 13.35
CA VAL A 93 -3.58 5.11 12.35
C VAL A 93 -4.92 4.72 11.76
N HIS A 94 -5.70 5.70 11.31
CA HIS A 94 -6.90 5.45 10.52
C HIS A 94 -6.56 5.28 9.04
N ASP A 95 -7.14 4.27 8.39
CA ASP A 95 -7.01 4.12 6.94
C ASP A 95 -7.86 5.16 6.18
N ALA A 96 -7.78 5.14 4.84
CA ALA A 96 -8.56 6.02 3.98
C ALA A 96 -10.09 5.84 4.12
N GLN A 97 -10.53 4.73 4.72
CA GLN A 97 -11.92 4.42 5.02
C GLN A 97 -12.28 4.70 6.50
N GLY A 98 -11.38 5.35 7.26
CA GLY A 98 -11.58 5.68 8.68
C GLY A 98 -11.40 4.50 9.65
N ARG A 99 -10.98 3.32 9.19
CA ARG A 99 -10.82 2.13 10.04
C ARG A 99 -9.48 2.15 10.76
N VAL A 100 -9.50 1.72 12.02
CA VAL A 100 -8.30 1.63 12.86
C VAL A 100 -7.36 0.54 12.33
N ARG A 101 -6.09 0.87 12.14
CA ARG A 101 -5.04 -0.05 11.68
C ARG A 101 -3.75 0.15 12.46
N LEU A 102 -3.09 -0.98 12.77
CA LEU A 102 -1.72 -0.99 13.28
C LEU A 102 -0.73 -0.90 12.10
N LEU A 103 0.20 0.05 12.16
CA LEU A 103 1.30 0.13 11.19
C LEU A 103 2.32 -0.98 11.46
N THR A 104 2.08 -2.16 10.89
CA THR A 104 2.99 -3.32 10.99
C THR A 104 4.05 -3.35 9.90
N VAL A 105 3.88 -2.58 8.83
CA VAL A 105 4.75 -2.57 7.65
C VAL A 105 5.18 -1.13 7.38
N PRO A 106 6.47 -0.87 7.07
CA PRO A 106 6.90 0.44 6.61
C PRO A 106 6.15 0.86 5.33
N PRO A 107 6.02 2.17 5.06
CA PRO A 107 5.34 2.65 3.87
C PRO A 107 5.98 2.06 2.61
N LEU A 108 5.14 1.40 1.80
CA LEU A 108 5.57 0.79 0.54
C LEU A 108 5.83 1.90 -0.49
N ALA A 109 7.08 2.27 -0.69
CA ALA A 109 7.51 3.12 -1.80
C ALA A 109 7.55 2.30 -3.11
N ARG A 110 6.37 2.00 -3.68
CA ARG A 110 6.32 1.29 -4.97
C ARG A 110 6.76 2.23 -6.09
N THR A 111 7.82 1.84 -6.79
CA THR A 111 8.17 2.47 -8.06
C THR A 111 7.02 2.25 -9.05
N SER A 112 6.62 3.30 -9.76
CA SER A 112 5.57 3.20 -10.78
C SER A 112 6.00 2.22 -11.88
N MET A 113 5.16 1.22 -12.17
CA MET A 113 5.31 0.32 -13.32
C MET A 113 4.72 0.91 -14.61
N VAL A 114 4.18 2.13 -14.55
CA VAL A 114 3.65 2.81 -15.73
C VAL A 114 4.81 3.19 -16.63
N GLN A 115 4.75 2.74 -17.88
CA GLN A 115 5.74 3.09 -18.88
C GLN A 115 5.82 4.62 -19.01
N PRO A 116 7.03 5.23 -18.93
CA PRO A 116 7.16 6.67 -19.13
C PRO A 116 6.71 7.02 -20.56
N PRO A 117 6.08 8.19 -20.76
CA PRO A 117 5.66 8.60 -22.09
C PRO A 117 6.86 8.68 -23.04
N TRP A 118 6.69 8.16 -24.25
CA TRP A 118 7.73 8.11 -25.29
C TRP A 118 8.31 9.48 -25.66
N SER A 119 7.61 10.57 -25.35
CA SER A 119 8.09 11.95 -25.52
C SER A 119 9.42 12.21 -24.80
N ARG A 120 9.67 11.53 -23.67
CA ARG A 120 10.92 11.64 -22.91
C ARG A 120 12.11 10.97 -23.60
N ALA A 121 11.87 9.94 -24.42
CA ALA A 121 12.90 9.24 -25.17
C ALA A 121 13.35 10.04 -26.39
N PHE A 122 12.39 10.58 -27.16
CA PHE A 122 12.69 11.43 -28.32
C PHE A 122 13.33 12.77 -27.92
N GLY A 123 12.84 13.43 -26.87
CA GLY A 123 13.43 14.68 -26.38
C GLY A 123 14.89 14.55 -25.94
N ARG A 124 15.26 13.39 -25.37
CA ARG A 124 16.65 13.08 -24.98
C ARG A 124 17.55 12.81 -26.19
N PHE A 125 16.99 12.29 -27.28
CA PHE A 125 17.70 12.02 -28.53
C PHE A 125 18.00 13.28 -29.35
N ILE A 126 17.08 14.26 -29.33
CA ILE A 126 17.17 15.50 -30.11
C ILE A 126 18.02 16.57 -29.40
N GLY A 127 18.62 16.26 -28.25
CA GLY A 127 19.38 17.25 -27.48
C GLY A 127 18.51 18.36 -26.88
N CYS A 128 17.18 18.23 -26.96
CA CYS A 128 16.24 19.08 -26.24
C CYS A 128 16.35 18.74 -24.75
N ARG A 129 17.30 19.40 -24.09
CA ARG A 129 17.45 19.49 -22.64
C ARG A 129 16.30 20.32 -22.07
N GLY A 130 15.06 19.97 -22.41
CA GLY A 130 13.87 20.50 -21.77
C GLY A 130 13.88 19.97 -20.36
N ASN A 131 14.13 20.86 -19.39
CA ASN A 131 13.86 20.56 -17.99
C ASN A 131 12.45 19.97 -17.91
N PRO A 132 12.26 18.79 -17.31
CA PRO A 132 10.91 18.27 -17.13
C PRO A 132 10.09 19.33 -16.37
N PRO A 133 8.80 19.50 -16.69
CA PRO A 133 7.91 20.24 -15.81
C PRO A 133 8.07 19.60 -14.43
N ARG A 134 8.54 20.38 -13.46
CA ARG A 134 8.46 20.04 -12.04
C ARG A 134 6.97 20.00 -11.68
N GLU A 135 6.27 18.96 -12.10
CA GLU A 135 5.08 18.57 -11.38
C GLU A 135 5.54 18.26 -9.96
N LYS A 136 4.87 18.94 -9.03
CA LYS A 136 5.10 18.88 -7.60
C LYS A 136 4.88 17.43 -7.12
N ALA A 137 5.88 16.59 -7.30
CA ALA A 137 6.02 15.34 -6.59
C ALA A 137 6.49 15.71 -5.18
N ASP A 138 5.53 16.16 -4.39
CA ASP A 138 5.62 16.16 -2.95
C ASP A 138 5.65 14.70 -2.50
N ALA A 139 6.86 14.22 -2.21
CA ALA A 139 7.20 13.08 -1.38
C ALA A 139 8.68 12.80 -1.61
N THR A 140 9.51 13.39 -0.74
CA THR A 140 10.78 12.82 -0.26
C THR A 140 11.48 11.87 -1.23
N ARG A 141 12.26 12.44 -2.16
CA ARG A 141 13.33 11.69 -2.80
C ARG A 141 14.30 11.27 -1.68
N PRO A 142 14.45 9.98 -1.33
CA PRO A 142 15.61 9.57 -0.57
C PRO A 142 16.78 9.60 -1.57
N THR A 143 17.46 10.73 -1.63
CA THR A 143 18.83 10.76 -2.13
C THR A 143 19.64 9.83 -1.22
N GLY A 144 20.00 8.63 -1.70
CA GLY A 144 21.11 7.88 -1.12
C GLY A 144 20.98 6.37 -0.91
N ALA A 145 19.87 5.70 -1.27
CA ALA A 145 19.75 4.25 -0.98
C ALA A 145 19.43 3.35 -2.18
N ASP A 146 18.74 3.85 -3.21
CA ASP A 146 18.34 3.02 -4.37
C ASP A 146 19.49 2.80 -5.38
N ASP A 147 20.64 3.42 -5.14
CA ASP A 147 21.86 3.28 -5.94
C ASP A 147 22.65 2.00 -5.61
N ALA A 148 22.28 1.27 -4.54
CA ALA A 148 23.06 0.13 -4.04
C ALA A 148 22.76 -1.22 -4.71
N THR A 149 21.65 -1.35 -5.45
CA THR A 149 21.24 -2.62 -6.10
C THR A 149 21.43 -2.59 -7.62
N SER A 150 21.77 -1.44 -8.19
CA SER A 150 22.22 -1.37 -9.59
C SER A 150 23.73 -1.69 -9.61
N PRO A 151 24.24 -2.58 -10.50
CA PRO A 151 25.65 -2.97 -10.52
C PRO A 151 26.65 -1.84 -10.76
N ASP A 152 26.20 -0.62 -11.07
CA ASP A 152 27.08 0.54 -11.18
C ASP A 152 26.27 1.87 -11.07
N PRO A 153 26.31 2.58 -9.93
CA PRO A 153 25.64 3.88 -9.78
C PRO A 153 26.33 5.00 -10.56
N LEU A 154 27.50 4.76 -11.15
CA LEU A 154 28.33 5.80 -11.79
C LEU A 154 28.15 5.88 -13.32
N GLY A 155 27.26 5.11 -13.93
CA GLY A 155 26.83 5.34 -15.33
C GLY A 155 27.88 5.07 -16.43
N HIS A 156 29.04 4.52 -16.10
CA HIS A 156 30.14 4.26 -17.05
C HIS A 156 29.76 3.27 -18.17
N TRP A 157 28.89 2.30 -17.90
CA TRP A 157 28.42 1.32 -18.88
C TRP A 157 27.57 1.92 -20.00
N HIS A 158 26.81 2.97 -19.69
CA HIS A 158 26.01 3.67 -20.70
C HIS A 158 26.88 4.41 -21.72
N ALA A 159 28.00 4.97 -21.28
CA ALA A 159 28.94 5.66 -22.16
C ALA A 159 29.62 4.69 -23.14
N ALA A 160 30.11 3.54 -22.63
CA ALA A 160 30.72 2.51 -23.47
C ALA A 160 29.72 1.92 -24.49
N GLY A 161 28.48 1.68 -24.07
CA GLY A 161 27.42 1.19 -24.96
C GLY A 161 27.05 2.20 -26.06
N ASN A 162 26.99 3.50 -25.73
CA ASN A 162 26.69 4.53 -26.71
C ASN A 162 27.82 4.72 -27.73
N PHE A 163 29.08 4.68 -27.29
CA PHE A 163 30.24 4.77 -28.18
C PHE A 163 30.23 3.65 -29.24
N ARG A 164 30.02 2.40 -28.83
CA ARG A 164 29.92 1.26 -29.76
C ARG A 164 28.80 1.46 -30.79
N ARG A 165 27.65 1.98 -30.38
CA ARG A 165 26.51 2.25 -31.28
C ARG A 165 26.82 3.36 -32.29
N VAL A 166 27.47 4.44 -31.86
CA VAL A 166 27.87 5.54 -32.74
C VAL A 166 28.90 5.07 -33.77
N VAL A 167 29.89 4.27 -33.35
CA VAL A 167 30.89 3.70 -34.26
C VAL A 167 30.23 2.78 -35.30
N LEU A 168 29.34 1.87 -34.86
CA LEU A 168 28.61 0.99 -35.78
C LEU A 168 27.72 1.78 -36.75
N LEU A 169 27.01 2.80 -36.26
CA LEU A 169 26.18 3.66 -37.10
C LEU A 169 27.02 4.39 -38.16
N GLY A 170 28.17 4.94 -37.75
CA GLY A 170 29.11 5.59 -38.66
C GLY A 170 29.65 4.64 -39.73
N LEU A 171 30.04 3.43 -39.34
CA LEU A 171 30.48 2.38 -40.28
C LEU A 171 29.40 2.03 -41.29
N ILE A 172 28.13 1.90 -40.84
CA ILE A 172 27.00 1.64 -41.72
C ILE A 172 26.79 2.78 -42.73
N VAL A 173 26.83 4.03 -42.29
CA VAL A 173 26.67 5.18 -43.19
C VAL A 173 27.82 5.23 -44.21
N ALA A 174 29.06 4.99 -43.77
CA ALA A 174 30.23 5.00 -44.64
C ALA A 174 30.17 3.92 -45.72
N GLN A 175 29.89 2.66 -45.35
CA GLN A 175 29.76 1.58 -46.33
C GLN A 175 28.61 1.83 -47.30
N THR A 176 27.48 2.38 -46.83
CA THR A 176 26.33 2.70 -47.68
C THR A 176 26.69 3.78 -48.69
N TYR A 177 27.43 4.81 -48.28
CA TYR A 177 27.91 5.85 -49.18
C TYR A 177 28.84 5.28 -50.26
N VAL A 178 29.83 4.46 -49.87
CA VAL A 178 30.78 3.85 -50.81
C VAL A 178 30.06 2.95 -51.81
N ALA A 179 29.17 2.07 -51.33
CA ALA A 179 28.39 1.19 -52.19
C ALA A 179 27.51 1.97 -53.18
N THR A 180 26.86 3.05 -52.71
CA THR A 180 26.02 3.91 -53.55
C THR A 180 26.86 4.63 -54.61
N ASN A 181 28.04 5.14 -54.24
CA ASN A 181 28.95 5.79 -55.17
C ASN A 181 29.44 4.82 -56.26
N PHE A 182 29.76 3.57 -55.91
CA PHE A 182 30.10 2.55 -56.90
C PHE A 182 28.94 2.21 -57.84
N MET A 183 27.71 2.12 -57.32
CA MET A 183 26.52 1.89 -58.16
C MET A 183 26.30 3.05 -59.16
N ILE A 184 26.50 4.29 -58.73
CA ILE A 184 26.44 5.48 -59.62
C ILE A 184 27.59 5.47 -60.64
N ALA A 185 28.79 5.02 -60.23
CA ALA A 185 29.96 5.00 -61.08
C ALA A 185 29.89 3.99 -62.24
N VAL A 186 29.09 2.92 -62.10
CA VAL A 186 28.94 1.88 -63.14
C VAL A 186 27.88 2.27 -64.19
N LEU A 187 27.07 3.29 -63.95
CA LEU A 187 26.07 3.76 -64.92
C LEU A 187 26.74 4.59 -66.03
N PRO A 188 26.53 4.27 -67.33
CA PRO A 188 27.19 4.90 -68.49
C PRO A 188 26.97 6.42 -68.63
N TYR A 189 25.92 6.96 -67.99
CA TYR A 189 25.61 8.38 -67.98
C TYR A 189 25.63 8.85 -66.54
N HIS A 190 26.69 9.53 -66.13
CA HIS A 190 26.84 10.10 -64.79
C HIS A 190 25.91 11.29 -64.53
N GLY A 191 24.61 11.22 -64.86
CA GLY A 191 23.59 12.24 -64.53
C GLY A 191 23.97 13.70 -64.81
N ARG A 192 24.94 13.95 -65.70
CA ARG A 192 25.64 15.24 -65.92
C ARG A 192 25.20 15.93 -67.21
N GLN A 193 24.19 15.41 -67.89
CA GLN A 193 23.52 16.12 -68.98
C GLN A 193 22.16 16.60 -68.47
N PRO A 194 21.98 17.89 -68.12
CA PRO A 194 20.64 18.44 -68.14
C PRO A 194 20.09 18.24 -69.55
N LEU A 195 18.87 17.71 -69.65
CA LEU A 195 18.17 17.58 -70.92
C LEU A 195 17.95 19.00 -71.45
N GLU A 196 18.68 19.37 -72.51
CA GLU A 196 18.32 20.47 -73.42
C GLU A 196 17.31 19.99 -74.45
#